data_AF-J3LN01-F1
#
_entry.id   AF-J3LN01-F1
#
_cell.length_a   1.000
_cell.length_b   1.000
_cell.length_c   1.000
_cell.angle_alpha   90.00
_cell.angle_beta   90.00
_cell.angle_gamma   90.00
#
_symmetry.space_group_name_H-M   'P 1'
#
loop_
_entity.id
_entity.type
_entity.pdbx_description
1 polymer ?
#
loop_
_entity_poly.entity_id
_entity_poly.type
_entity_poly.pdbx_seq_one_letter_code
_entity_poly.pdbx_strand_id
1 'polypeptide(L)'
;MWFSNISLVCPKFCLAQPFYACSSNITNDITRRVADTKMKVKILQWHAVASWTWDAQDETCGICRMAFDGCCPDCKFPGDDCPLIWGSCNHAFHLHCILKWVNSQTSTPLCPMCRREWQFKG
;
A
#
# COMPACT_ATOMS: atom_id res chain seq x y z
N MET A 1 18.82 -15.00 -2.49
CA MET A 1 17.78 -14.82 -3.52
C MET A 1 16.63 -15.74 -3.18
N TRP A 2 15.47 -15.16 -2.85
CA TRP A 2 14.13 -15.59 -3.24
C TRP A 2 13.17 -14.72 -2.42
N PHE A 3 12.87 -13.55 -3.00
CA PHE A 3 11.71 -12.77 -2.63
C PHE A 3 10.47 -13.55 -3.06
N SER A 4 9.45 -13.55 -2.22
CA SER A 4 8.08 -13.83 -2.65
C SER A 4 7.21 -12.76 -2.01
N ASN A 5 7.00 -11.68 -2.77
CA ASN A 5 6.16 -10.55 -2.42
C ASN A 5 4.74 -11.03 -2.15
N ILE A 6 4.30 -10.88 -0.90
CA ILE A 6 2.89 -10.75 -0.57
C ILE A 6 2.71 -9.26 -0.27
N SER A 7 2.43 -8.48 -1.31
CA SER A 7 1.97 -7.10 -1.15
C SER A 7 0.54 -7.16 -0.63
N LEU A 8 0.38 -7.11 0.68
CA LEU A 8 -0.90 -6.73 1.29
C LEU A 8 -1.04 -5.22 1.12
N VAL A 9 -1.63 -4.82 -0.01
CA VAL A 9 -2.03 -3.43 -0.25
C VAL A 9 -3.15 -3.12 0.72
N CYS A 10 -2.84 -2.37 1.78
CA CYS A 10 -3.84 -1.88 2.72
C CYS A 10 -3.98 -0.37 2.54
N PRO A 11 -5.03 0.13 1.86
CA PRO A 11 -5.32 1.56 1.87
C PRO A 11 -5.86 1.91 3.25
N LYS A 12 -5.03 2.57 4.06
CA LYS A 12 -5.40 3.38 5.24
C LYS A 12 -6.71 2.96 5.93
N PHE A 13 -6.71 1.90 6.73
CA PHE A 13 -7.50 1.77 7.98
C PHE A 13 -7.15 0.41 8.60
N CYS A 14 -6.07 0.37 9.39
CA CYS A 14 -5.79 -0.78 10.24
C CYS A 14 -6.66 -0.68 11.51
N LEU A 15 -7.98 -0.82 11.37
CA LEU A 15 -8.83 -1.17 12.49
C LEU A 15 -8.84 -2.70 12.59
N ALA A 16 -7.97 -3.22 13.44
CA ALA A 16 -8.06 -4.59 13.92
C ALA A 16 -9.42 -4.76 14.64
N GLN A 17 -10.38 -5.42 14.00
CA GLN A 17 -11.58 -5.94 14.67
C GLN A 17 -11.67 -7.46 14.53
N PRO A 18 -12.17 -8.15 15.57
CA PRO A 18 -11.94 -9.56 15.78
C PRO A 18 -12.76 -10.45 14.84
N PHE A 19 -12.09 -11.50 14.41
CA PHE A 19 -12.55 -12.63 13.60
C PHE A 19 -13.93 -13.17 13.99
N TYR A 20 -14.91 -13.02 13.12
CA TYR A 20 -16.00 -14.00 13.00
C TYR A 20 -15.46 -15.15 12.16
N ALA A 21 -15.25 -16.31 12.78
CA ALA A 21 -14.79 -17.52 12.11
C ALA A 21 -15.91 -18.09 11.22
N CYS A 22 -15.77 -18.00 9.90
CA CYS A 22 -16.57 -18.79 8.97
C CYS A 22 -15.90 -20.16 8.81
N SER A 23 -16.42 -21.17 9.52
CA SER A 23 -15.99 -22.55 9.39
C SER A 23 -16.83 -23.23 8.30
N SER A 24 -16.21 -23.58 7.17
CA SER A 24 -16.84 -24.43 6.16
C SER A 24 -16.32 -25.87 6.30
N ASN A 25 -17.14 -26.73 6.90
CA ASN A 25 -17.00 -28.19 6.83
C ASN A 25 -17.45 -28.66 5.44
N ILE A 26 -16.60 -29.37 4.70
CA ILE A 26 -16.85 -30.20 3.49
C ILE A 26 -15.44 -30.71 3.11
N THR A 27 -15.06 -32.00 3.13
CA THR A 27 -15.64 -33.20 2.52
C THR A 27 -15.20 -34.46 3.27
N ASN A 28 -16.13 -35.40 3.49
CA ASN A 28 -15.81 -36.83 3.56
C ASN A 28 -15.97 -37.36 2.13
N ASP A 29 -14.94 -37.95 1.51
CA ASP A 29 -15.11 -39.27 0.89
C ASP A 29 -13.82 -39.92 0.33
N ILE A 30 -13.67 -41.19 0.69
CA ILE A 30 -13.03 -42.33 0.01
C ILE A 30 -11.95 -42.03 -1.03
N THR A 31 -10.68 -42.11 -0.62
CA THR A 31 -9.61 -42.67 -1.47
C THR A 31 -8.80 -43.70 -0.69
N ARG A 32 -8.65 -44.86 -1.36
CA ARG A 32 -8.02 -46.10 -0.93
C ARG A 32 -6.59 -45.94 -0.42
N ARG A 33 -6.24 -46.84 0.50
CA ARG A 33 -4.93 -47.18 1.08
C ARG A 33 -3.77 -47.16 0.06
N VAL A 34 -3.13 -46.01 -0.09
CA VAL A 34 -1.66 -45.95 -0.21
C VAL A 34 -1.18 -45.69 1.21
N ALA A 35 -0.22 -46.48 1.71
CA ALA A 35 0.44 -46.17 2.97
C ALA A 35 1.24 -44.87 2.76
N ASP A 36 0.54 -43.75 2.94
CA ASP A 36 1.06 -42.41 2.85
C ASP A 36 2.00 -42.21 4.03
N THR A 37 3.29 -42.49 3.83
CA THR A 37 4.37 -42.12 4.76
C THR A 37 4.55 -40.59 4.71
N LYS A 38 3.47 -39.86 4.97
CA LYS A 38 3.43 -38.40 4.92
C LYS A 38 3.54 -37.88 6.34
N MET A 39 4.66 -37.23 6.61
CA MET A 39 4.85 -36.53 7.88
C MET A 39 3.77 -35.47 8.04
N LYS A 40 3.03 -35.56 9.14
CA LYS A 40 2.00 -34.60 9.54
C LYS A 40 2.64 -33.55 10.45
N VAL A 41 3.04 -32.42 9.88
CA VAL A 41 3.50 -31.26 10.64
C VAL A 41 2.29 -30.45 11.09
N LYS A 42 2.22 -30.09 12.37
CA LYS A 42 1.22 -29.18 12.95
C LYS A 42 1.89 -27.87 13.30
N ILE A 43 1.41 -26.76 12.71
CA ILE A 43 1.82 -25.42 13.11
C ILE A 43 1.09 -25.09 14.41
N LEU A 44 1.82 -24.91 15.51
CA LEU A 44 1.24 -24.65 16.83
C LEU A 44 0.89 -23.17 17.01
N GLN A 45 1.77 -22.29 16.54
CA GLN A 45 1.68 -20.86 16.74
C GLN A 45 2.41 -20.14 15.60
N TRP A 46 1.83 -19.05 15.11
CA TRP A 46 2.42 -18.23 14.06
C TRP A 46 2.48 -16.77 14.51
N HIS A 47 3.66 -16.17 14.43
CA HIS A 47 3.89 -14.75 14.64
C HIS A 47 4.19 -14.11 13.29
N ALA A 48 3.16 -13.56 12.66
CA ALA A 48 3.30 -12.88 11.38
C ALA A 48 3.85 -11.46 11.57
N VAL A 49 4.76 -11.06 10.68
CA VAL A 49 5.21 -9.66 10.53
C VAL A 49 4.89 -9.25 9.11
N ALA A 50 4.34 -8.05 8.93
CA ALA A 50 4.02 -7.49 7.63
C ALA A 50 4.61 -6.09 7.49
N SER A 51 5.04 -5.77 6.27
CA SER A 51 5.33 -4.40 5.82
C SER A 51 4.26 -4.00 4.82
N TRP A 52 3.92 -2.71 4.79
CA TRP A 52 3.01 -2.15 3.80
C TRP A 52 3.81 -1.24 2.86
N THR A 53 3.33 -1.09 1.64
CA THR A 53 3.86 -0.14 0.66
C THR A 53 2.69 0.58 0.02
N TRP A 54 2.95 1.76 -0.55
CA TRP A 54 1.94 2.46 -1.34
C TRP A 54 1.76 1.73 -2.68
N ASP A 55 0.51 1.52 -3.09
CA ASP A 55 0.19 1.09 -4.45
C ASP A 55 0.27 2.29 -5.40
N ALA A 56 1.51 2.77 -5.62
CA ALA A 56 1.82 3.90 -6.48
C ALA A 56 2.63 3.47 -7.71
N GLN A 57 2.47 4.22 -8.81
CA GLN A 57 3.22 3.93 -10.05
C GLN A 57 4.74 3.98 -9.85
N ASP A 58 5.18 4.86 -8.95
CA ASP A 58 6.56 5.01 -8.49
C ASP A 58 6.58 4.93 -6.95
N GLU A 59 7.72 4.57 -6.35
CA GLU A 59 7.88 4.55 -4.88
C GLU A 59 8.34 5.90 -4.30
N THR A 60 8.56 6.89 -5.18
CA THR A 60 9.10 8.20 -4.82
C THR A 60 8.26 9.33 -5.38
N CYS A 61 8.23 10.44 -4.65
CA CYS A 61 7.53 11.65 -5.09
C CYS A 61 8.25 12.27 -6.30
N GLY A 62 7.55 12.44 -7.43
CA GLY A 62 8.13 13.03 -8.64
C GLY A 62 8.66 14.48 -8.49
N ILE A 63 8.22 15.19 -7.46
CA ILE A 63 8.62 16.59 -7.17
C ILE A 63 9.86 16.63 -6.27
N CYS A 64 9.81 16.03 -5.08
CA CYS A 64 10.90 16.11 -4.10
C CYS A 64 11.88 14.93 -4.13
N ARG A 65 11.59 13.89 -4.93
CA ARG A 65 12.40 12.67 -5.11
C ARG A 65 12.66 11.86 -3.83
N MET A 66 11.93 12.13 -2.77
CA MET A 66 11.93 11.35 -1.53
C MET A 66 10.94 10.19 -1.64
N ALA A 67 11.20 9.09 -0.93
CA ALA A 67 10.29 7.96 -0.81
C ALA A 67 8.96 8.38 -0.17
N PHE A 68 7.86 7.73 -0.56
CA PHE A 68 6.53 8.03 -0.03
C PHE A 68 6.33 7.60 1.44
N ASP A 69 7.14 6.67 1.94
CA ASP A 69 7.17 6.30 3.36
C ASP A 69 7.97 7.31 4.22
N GLY A 70 8.66 8.24 3.55
CA GLY A 70 9.49 9.26 4.16
C GLY A 70 8.79 10.60 4.31
N CYS A 71 9.58 11.60 4.70
CA CYS A 71 9.14 12.98 4.85
C CYS A 71 9.44 13.80 3.59
N CYS A 72 8.62 14.82 3.34
CA CYS A 72 8.97 15.89 2.42
C CYS A 72 10.16 16.71 2.98
N PRO A 73 10.95 17.43 2.16
CA PRO A 73 12.08 18.23 2.66
C PRO A 73 11.67 19.37 3.61
N ASP A 74 10.42 19.85 3.50
CA ASP A 74 9.85 20.86 4.39
C ASP A 74 9.30 20.26 5.71
N CYS A 75 9.30 18.93 5.84
CA CYS A 75 8.65 18.18 6.91
C CYS A 75 9.71 17.47 7.77
N LYS A 76 9.66 17.59 9.10
CA LYS A 76 10.69 17.03 10.01
C LYS A 76 10.42 15.59 10.45
N PHE A 77 9.15 15.25 10.69
CA PHE A 77 8.75 13.93 11.17
C PHE A 77 7.70 13.33 10.22
N PRO A 78 7.84 12.05 9.81
CA PRO A 78 6.79 11.37 9.07
C PRO A 78 5.54 11.27 9.96
N GLY A 79 4.40 11.77 9.48
CA GLY A 79 3.17 11.89 10.27
C GLY A 79 2.04 12.60 9.52
N ASP A 80 1.02 13.05 10.26
CA ASP A 80 -0.22 13.63 9.71
C ASP A 80 -0.02 14.93 8.93
N ASP A 81 1.13 15.60 9.07
CA ASP A 81 1.42 16.88 8.43
C ASP A 81 1.60 16.79 6.91
N CYS A 82 1.92 15.62 6.36
CA CYS A 82 2.20 15.48 4.93
C CYS A 82 1.64 14.15 4.36
N PRO A 83 0.31 14.03 4.23
CA PRO A 83 -0.29 12.84 3.66
C PRO A 83 0.07 12.69 2.18
N LEU A 84 0.10 11.43 1.72
CA LEU A 84 0.13 11.10 0.30
C LEU A 84 -1.22 11.41 -0.35
N ILE A 85 -1.20 12.18 -1.45
CA ILE A 85 -2.38 12.63 -2.18
C ILE A 85 -2.30 12.18 -3.64
N TRP A 86 -3.45 11.82 -4.18
CA TRP A 86 -3.60 11.35 -5.56
C TRP A 86 -4.31 12.37 -6.43
N GLY A 87 -3.81 12.55 -7.64
CA GLY A 87 -4.52 13.29 -8.68
C GLY A 87 -5.52 12.40 -9.42
N SER A 88 -6.52 13.01 -10.05
CA SER A 88 -7.41 12.34 -11.01
C SER A 88 -6.65 11.64 -12.16
N CYS A 89 -5.43 12.12 -12.44
CA CYS A 89 -4.49 11.55 -13.39
C CYS A 89 -3.75 10.28 -12.89
N ASN A 90 -4.06 9.79 -11.69
CA ASN A 90 -3.41 8.66 -11.02
C ASN A 90 -1.91 8.83 -10.75
N HIS A 91 -1.45 10.08 -10.56
CA HIS A 91 -0.13 10.37 -10.01
C HIS A 91 -0.25 10.73 -8.53
N ALA A 92 0.67 10.22 -7.72
CA ALA A 92 0.74 10.47 -6.29
C ALA A 92 1.87 11.45 -5.96
N PHE A 93 1.62 12.35 -5.01
CA PHE A 93 2.62 13.28 -4.48
C PHE A 93 2.39 13.52 -2.99
N HIS A 94 3.44 13.95 -2.29
CA HIS A 94 3.30 14.54 -0.97
C HIS A 94 2.45 15.82 -1.04
N LEU A 95 1.54 16.01 -0.08
CA LEU A 95 0.65 17.18 -0.01
C LEU A 95 1.41 18.51 -0.16
N HIS A 96 2.46 18.74 0.64
CA HIS A 96 3.23 19.99 0.57
C HIS A 96 3.92 20.20 -0.77
N CYS A 97 4.40 19.12 -1.39
CA CYS A 97 5.06 19.22 -2.69
C CYS A 97 4.08 19.64 -3.79
N ILE A 98 2.89 19.02 -3.82
CA ILE A 98 1.91 19.34 -4.86
C ILE A 98 1.26 20.72 -4.63
N LEU A 99 0.99 21.10 -3.38
CA LEU A 99 0.47 22.44 -3.07
C LEU A 99 1.45 23.53 -3.47
N LYS A 100 2.74 23.37 -3.15
CA LYS A 100 3.80 24.31 -3.56
C LYS A 100 3.90 24.43 -5.08
N TRP A 101 3.77 23.31 -5.80
CA TRP A 101 3.79 23.29 -7.26
C TRP A 101 2.57 23.98 -7.87
N VAL A 102 1.37 23.63 -7.42
CA VAL A 102 0.10 24.21 -7.88
C VAL A 102 0.05 25.72 -7.62
N ASN A 103 0.46 26.17 -6.44
CA ASN A 103 0.48 27.59 -6.08
C ASN A 103 1.55 28.40 -6.83
N SER A 104 2.56 27.75 -7.40
CA SER A 104 3.59 28.42 -8.22
C SER A 104 3.12 28.71 -9.65
N GLN A 105 2.00 28.10 -10.08
CA GLN A 105 1.44 28.26 -11.43
C GLN A 105 0.38 29.36 -11.46
N THR A 106 0.47 30.27 -12.44
CA THR A 106 -0.37 31.47 -12.51
C THR A 106 -1.66 31.32 -13.32
N SER A 107 -1.73 30.39 -14.28
CA SER A 107 -2.85 30.28 -15.22
C SER A 107 -3.72 29.05 -14.99
N THR A 108 -3.13 27.86 -15.02
CA THR A 108 -3.81 26.58 -14.80
C THR A 108 -2.88 25.65 -14.04
N PRO A 109 -3.32 25.01 -12.95
CA PRO A 109 -2.48 24.10 -12.21
C PRO A 109 -2.35 22.80 -13.00
N LEU A 110 -1.14 22.46 -13.46
CA LEU A 110 -0.87 21.24 -14.20
C LEU A 110 -0.15 20.20 -13.34
N CYS A 111 -0.44 18.94 -13.60
CA CYS A 111 0.29 17.80 -13.03
C CYS A 111 1.76 17.81 -13.50
N PRO A 112 2.75 17.69 -12.58
CA PRO A 112 4.17 17.66 -12.94
C PRO A 112 4.57 16.54 -13.91
N MET A 113 3.85 15.41 -13.87
CA MET A 113 4.21 14.20 -14.62
C MET A 113 3.55 14.16 -16.01
N CYS A 114 2.24 14.41 -16.08
CA CYS A 114 1.49 14.28 -17.35
C CYS A 114 0.98 15.60 -17.94
N ARG A 115 1.26 16.75 -17.31
CA ARG A 115 0.83 18.10 -17.78
C ARG A 115 -0.67 18.26 -18.04
N ARG A 116 -1.51 17.38 -17.49
CA ARG A 116 -2.97 17.54 -17.45
C ARG A 116 -3.35 18.47 -16.31
N GLU A 117 -4.51 19.10 -16.39
CA GLU A 117 -5.04 19.91 -15.28
C GLU A 117 -5.10 19.07 -14.00
N TRP A 118 -4.56 19.63 -12.92
CA TRP A 118 -4.49 18.99 -11.62
C TRP A 118 -5.83 19.08 -10.91
N GLN A 119 -6.40 17.92 -10.60
CA GLN A 119 -7.58 17.80 -9.77
C GLN A 119 -7.34 16.71 -8.73
N PHE A 120 -7.75 16.96 -7.50
CA PHE A 120 -7.64 15.98 -6.41
C PHE A 120 -8.58 14.80 -6.68
N LYS A 121 -8.09 13.58 -6.43
CA LYS A 121 -8.92 12.37 -6.42
C LYS A 121 -9.74 12.40 -5.12
N GLY A 122 -11.05 12.58 -5.24
CA GLY A 122 -11.99 12.56 -4.12
C GLY A 122 -12.23 11.17 -3.55
#